data_AF-A0A5J6XRA5-F1
#
_entry.id   AF-A0A5J6XRA5-F1
#
_cell.length_a   1.000
_cell.length_b   1.000
_cell.length_c   1.000
_cell.angle_alpha   90.00
_cell.angle_beta   90.00
_cell.angle_gamma   90.00
#
_symmetry.space_group_name_H-M   'P 1'
#
loop_
_entity.id
_entity.type
_entity.pdbx_description
1 polymer ?
#
loop_
_entity_poly.entity_id
_entity_poly.type
_entity_poly.pdbx_seq_one_letter_code
_entity_poly.pdbx_strand_id
1 'polypeptide(L)'
;MNNQTTINKAIYTFTPLCGTCQLAGKMLDIAKEVLPNASLEKVNLNYAKELAEEYQIQSVPCLILIKDNQLIEKIYAFHSVPYLVDQLKRITE
;
A
#
# COMPACT_ATOMS: atom_id res chain seq x y z
N MET A 1 -30.88 -4.00 -7.66
CA MET A 1 -29.67 -4.83 -7.85
C MET A 1 -28.50 -3.88 -7.77
N ASN A 2 -27.92 -3.69 -6.58
CA ASN A 2 -26.80 -2.77 -6.41
C ASN A 2 -25.53 -3.61 -6.60
N ASN A 3 -24.99 -3.59 -7.82
CA ASN A 3 -23.67 -4.16 -8.10
C ASN A 3 -22.62 -3.22 -7.48
N GLN A 4 -22.39 -3.35 -6.16
CA GLN A 4 -21.21 -2.75 -5.53
C GLN A 4 -20.01 -3.62 -5.88
N THR A 5 -19.19 -3.15 -6.81
CA THR A 5 -17.89 -3.77 -7.09
C THR A 5 -17.00 -3.59 -5.87
N THR A 6 -16.71 -4.70 -5.19
CA THR A 6 -15.82 -4.77 -4.04
C THR A 6 -14.37 -4.45 -4.45
N ILE A 7 -13.75 -3.46 -3.82
CA ILE A 7 -12.38 -3.02 -4.09
C ILE A 7 -11.47 -3.52 -2.98
N ASN A 8 -10.52 -4.38 -3.36
CA ASN A 8 -9.41 -4.82 -2.53
C ASN A 8 -8.10 -4.33 -3.14
N LYS A 9 -7.36 -3.47 -2.44
CA LYS A 9 -6.08 -2.95 -2.92
C LYS A 9 -5.17 -2.45 -1.82
N ALA A 10 -3.88 -2.43 -2.12
CA ALA A 10 -2.85 -1.78 -1.34
C ALA A 10 -2.33 -0.56 -2.10
N ILE A 11 -2.11 0.55 -1.40
CA ILE A 11 -1.53 1.77 -1.96
C ILE A 11 -0.25 2.08 -1.21
N TYR A 12 0.89 1.98 -1.90
CA TYR A 12 2.18 2.38 -1.40
C TYR A 12 2.45 3.85 -1.73
N THR A 13 2.55 4.70 -0.70
CA THR A 13 2.84 6.12 -0.87
C THR A 13 4.29 6.45 -0.52
N PHE A 14 4.93 7.22 -1.39
CA PHE A 14 6.35 7.52 -1.32
C PHE A 14 6.69 8.91 -1.85
N THR A 15 7.93 9.35 -1.62
CA THR A 15 8.55 10.48 -2.33
C THR A 15 9.90 10.05 -2.94
N PRO A 16 10.35 10.63 -4.07
CA PRO A 16 11.54 10.13 -4.79
C PRO A 16 12.86 10.26 -4.02
N LEU A 17 12.98 11.29 -3.17
CA LEU A 17 14.18 11.59 -2.38
C LEU A 17 14.09 11.05 -0.94
N CYS A 18 13.58 9.83 -0.80
CA CYS A 18 13.37 9.16 0.48
C CYS A 18 14.06 7.79 0.46
N GLY A 19 15.22 7.67 1.12
CA GLY A 19 16.00 6.42 1.13
C GLY A 19 15.26 5.23 1.74
N THR A 20 14.49 5.47 2.80
CA THR A 20 13.62 4.45 3.42
C THR A 20 12.51 4.00 2.46
N CYS A 21 11.97 4.92 1.66
CA CYS A 21 10.99 4.61 0.63
C CYS A 21 11.59 3.77 -0.51
N GLN A 22 12.85 4.00 -0.89
CA GLN A 22 13.50 3.17 -1.91
C GLN A 22 13.65 1.72 -1.43
N LEU A 23 14.04 1.52 -0.17
CA LEU A 23 14.12 0.19 0.43
C LEU A 23 12.74 -0.48 0.51
N ALA A 24 11.74 0.22 1.09
CA ALA A 24 10.37 -0.26 1.19
C ALA A 24 9.78 -0.64 -0.17
N GLY A 25 10.04 0.17 -1.21
CA GLY A 25 9.62 -0.09 -2.58
C GLY A 25 10.19 -1.40 -3.14
N LYS A 26 11.49 -1.66 -2.94
CA LYS A 26 12.13 -2.92 -3.35
C LYS A 26 11.55 -4.12 -2.60
N MET A 27 11.27 -3.97 -1.32
CA MET A 27 10.65 -5.04 -0.52
C MET A 27 9.26 -5.37 -1.02
N LEU A 28 8.46 -4.35 -1.37
CA LEU A 28 7.15 -4.52 -1.98
C LEU A 28 7.21 -5.15 -3.36
N ASP A 29 8.21 -4.83 -4.18
CA ASP A 29 8.41 -5.46 -5.49
C ASP A 29 8.62 -6.98 -5.33
N ILE A 30 9.47 -7.40 -4.39
CA ILE A 30 9.66 -8.83 -4.08
C ILE A 30 8.38 -9.46 -3.51
N ALA A 31 7.69 -8.78 -2.60
CA ALA A 31 6.42 -9.29 -2.05
C ALA A 31 5.37 -9.48 -3.16
N LYS A 32 5.38 -8.63 -4.19
CA LYS A 32 4.48 -8.73 -5.35
C LYS A 32 4.83 -9.89 -6.28
N GLU A 33 6.10 -10.27 -6.39
CA GLU A 33 6.50 -11.51 -7.08
C GLU A 33 5.95 -12.76 -6.38
N VAL A 34 5.89 -12.76 -5.04
CA VAL A 34 5.31 -13.86 -4.25
C VAL A 34 3.77 -13.87 -4.32
N LEU A 35 3.13 -12.69 -4.36
CA LEU A 35 1.68 -12.52 -4.44
C LEU A 35 1.27 -11.70 -5.67
N PRO A 36 1.36 -12.26 -6.89
CA PRO A 36 1.12 -11.52 -8.12
C PRO A 36 -0.33 -11.00 -8.23
N ASN A 37 -1.28 -11.65 -7.57
CA ASN A 37 -2.70 -11.28 -7.58
C ASN A 37 -3.04 -10.11 -6.64
N ALA A 38 -2.15 -9.74 -5.71
CA ALA A 38 -2.42 -8.65 -4.78
C ALA A 38 -2.42 -7.31 -5.52
N SER A 39 -3.54 -6.58 -5.57
CA SER A 39 -3.56 -5.25 -6.19
C SER A 39 -2.69 -4.28 -5.37
N LEU A 40 -1.61 -3.77 -5.99
CA LEU A 40 -0.65 -2.88 -5.34
C LEU A 40 -0.34 -1.70 -6.28
N GLU A 41 -0.73 -0.51 -5.86
CA GLU A 41 -0.48 0.76 -6.55
C GLU A 41 0.67 1.50 -5.86
N LYS A 42 1.53 2.19 -6.63
CA LYS A 42 2.58 3.07 -6.08
C LYS A 42 2.23 4.51 -6.42
N VAL A 43 2.19 5.38 -5.41
CA VAL A 43 1.79 6.78 -5.56
C VAL A 43 2.88 7.70 -5.02
N ASN A 44 3.35 8.61 -5.87
CA ASN A 44 4.27 9.66 -5.48
C ASN A 44 3.49 10.86 -4.91
N LEU A 45 3.65 11.13 -3.61
CA LEU A 45 2.91 12.18 -2.91
C LEU A 45 3.29 13.60 -3.35
N ASN A 46 4.40 13.79 -4.08
CA ASN A 46 4.69 15.09 -4.69
C ASN A 46 3.59 15.53 -5.68
N TYR A 47 2.87 14.57 -6.27
CA TYR A 47 1.83 14.81 -7.28
C TYR A 47 0.41 14.45 -6.81
N ALA A 48 0.27 13.87 -5.63
CA ALA A 48 -1.00 13.34 -5.11
C ALA A 48 -1.27 13.84 -3.68
N LYS A 49 -1.31 15.18 -3.50
CA LYS A 49 -1.50 15.81 -2.19
C LYS A 49 -2.88 15.52 -1.61
N GLU A 50 -3.91 15.52 -2.46
CA GLU A 50 -5.29 15.20 -2.06
C GLU A 50 -5.39 13.80 -1.42
N LEU A 51 -4.65 12.82 -1.93
CA LEU A 51 -4.59 11.47 -1.35
C LEU A 51 -3.96 11.49 0.06
N ALA A 52 -2.91 12.30 0.26
CA ALA A 52 -2.28 12.43 1.57
C ALA A 52 -3.24 13.06 2.59
N GLU A 53 -4.05 14.04 2.16
CA GLU A 53 -5.08 14.67 2.98
C GLU A 53 -6.25 13.72 3.27
N GLU A 54 -6.78 13.05 2.24
CA GLU A 54 -7.91 12.11 2.35
C GLU A 54 -7.60 10.98 3.35
N TYR A 55 -6.43 10.36 3.24
CA TYR A 55 -6.01 9.26 4.11
C TYR A 55 -5.26 9.72 5.35
N GLN A 56 -5.10 11.03 5.56
CA GLN A 56 -4.36 11.62 6.68
C GLN A 56 -2.98 10.96 6.86
N ILE A 57 -2.19 10.95 5.78
CA ILE A 57 -0.86 10.32 5.74
C ILE A 57 0.13 11.21 6.50
N GLN A 58 0.66 10.71 7.61
CA GLN A 58 1.55 11.47 8.49
C GLN A 58 3.03 11.43 8.06
N SER A 59 3.44 10.36 7.38
CA SER A 59 4.83 10.17 6.95
C SER A 59 4.93 9.21 5.77
N VAL A 60 6.09 9.18 5.12
CA VAL A 60 6.45 8.17 4.11
C VAL A 60 7.70 7.41 4.56
N PRO A 61 7.86 6.12 4.18
CA PRO A 61 6.92 5.30 3.40
C PRO A 61 5.63 4.96 4.18
N CYS A 62 4.51 4.81 3.47
CA CYS A 62 3.25 4.32 4.04
C CYS A 62 2.60 3.30 3.09
N LEU A 63 2.12 2.18 3.63
CA LEU A 63 1.30 1.21 2.91
C LEU A 63 -0.12 1.27 3.46
N ILE A 64 -1.05 1.71 2.62
CA ILE A 64 -2.48 1.75 2.93
C ILE A 64 -3.08 0.45 2.44
N LEU A 65 -3.81 -0.25 3.31
CA LEU A 65 -4.55 -1.45 2.95
C LEU A 65 -6.05 -1.15 2.90
N ILE A 66 -6.67 -1.53 1.79
CA ILE A 66 -8.11 -1.39 1.55
C ILE A 66 -8.68 -2.78 1.27
N LYS A 67 -9.72 -3.16 2.01
CA LYS A 67 -10.50 -4.39 1.80
C LYS A 67 -11.98 -4.03 1.82
N ASP A 68 -12.74 -4.56 0.88
CA ASP A 68 -14.18 -4.35 0.78
C ASP A 68 -14.57 -2.85 0.80
N ASN A 69 -13.80 -2.03 0.06
CA ASN A 69 -13.93 -0.57 0.00
C ASN A 69 -13.68 0.16 1.35
N GLN A 70 -13.14 -0.53 2.35
CA GLN A 70 -12.84 0.06 3.66
C GLN A 70 -11.33 0.10 3.90
N LEU A 71 -10.86 1.22 4.47
CA LEU A 71 -9.50 1.34 5.00
C LEU A 71 -9.35 0.39 6.19
N ILE A 72 -8.51 -0.63 6.06
CA ILE A 72 -8.25 -1.56 7.16
C ILE A 72 -7.04 -1.14 8.00
N GLU A 73 -5.99 -0.61 7.36
CA GLU A 73 -4.76 -0.25 8.06
C GLU A 73 -3.87 0.71 7.26
N LYS A 74 -3.07 1.50 7.99
CA LYS A 74 -1.94 2.27 7.45
C LYS A 74 -0.66 1.79 8.14
N ILE A 75 0.25 1.19 7.38
CA ILE A 75 1.50 0.63 7.87
C ILE A 75 2.64 1.58 7.55
N TYR A 76 3.37 2.00 8.58
CA TYR A 76 4.54 2.88 8.46
C TYR A 76 5.87 2.15 8.72
N ALA A 77 5.82 0.90 9.20
CA ALA A 77 6.99 0.09 9.52
C ALA A 77 7.06 -1.14 8.59
N PHE A 78 7.96 -1.08 7.61
CA PHE A 78 8.15 -2.12 6.60
C PHE A 78 9.17 -3.13 7.11
N HIS A 79 8.80 -3.93 8.11
CA HIS A 79 9.72 -4.77 8.89
C HIS A 79 10.55 -5.76 8.06
N SER A 80 9.92 -6.48 7.12
CA SER A 80 10.58 -7.50 6.28
C SER A 80 9.70 -7.84 5.07
N VAL A 81 10.25 -8.53 4.05
CA VAL A 81 9.48 -9.02 2.90
C VAL A 81 8.38 -10.01 3.33
N PRO A 82 8.65 -11.03 4.18
CA PRO A 82 7.60 -11.93 4.67
C PRO A 82 6.47 -11.19 5.39
N TYR A 83 6.82 -10.21 6.24
CA TYR A 83 5.82 -9.37 6.89
C TYR A 83 4.91 -8.69 5.86
N LEU A 84 5.46 -8.07 4.81
CA LEU A 84 4.68 -7.40 3.77
C LEU A 84 3.80 -8.39 2.97
N VAL A 85 4.30 -9.59 2.70
CA VAL A 85 3.51 -10.67 2.08
C VAL A 85 2.28 -10.98 2.95
N ASP A 86 2.47 -11.16 4.26
CA ASP A 86 1.36 -11.41 5.18
C ASP A 86 0.39 -10.23 5.27
N GLN A 87 0.88 -8.99 5.20
CA GLN A 87 0.02 -7.81 5.14
C GLN A 87 -0.82 -7.76 3.84
N LEU A 88 -0.22 -8.09 2.70
CA LEU A 88 -0.93 -8.14 1.41
C LEU A 88 -1.96 -9.27 1.35
N LYS A 89 -1.74 -10.41 2.02
CA LYS A 89 -2.72 -11.50 2.08
C LYS A 89 -4.05 -11.06 2.68
N ARG A 90 -4.03 -10.14 3.65
CA ARG A 90 -5.23 -9.65 4.33
C ARG A 90 -6.26 -9.04 3.38
N ILE A 91 -5.84 -8.54 2.23
CA ILE A 91 -6.72 -7.96 1.20
C ILE A 91 -7.02 -8.92 0.05
N THR A 92 -6.32 -10.05 -0.08
CA THR A 92 -6.53 -11.04 -1.14
C THR A 92 -7.29 -12.29 -0.70
N GLU A 93 -7.26 -12.59 0.59
CA GLU A 93 -7.88 -13.78 1.22
C GLU A 93 -9.15 -13.43 1.99
#